data_AF-Q6LHG8-F1
#
_entry.id   AF-Q6LHG8-F1
#
_cell.length_a   1.000
_cell.length_b   1.000
_cell.length_c   1.000
_cell.angle_alpha   90.00
_cell.angle_beta   90.00
_cell.angle_gamma   90.00
#
_symmetry.space_group_name_H-M   'P 1'
#
loop_
_entity.id
_entity.type
_entity.pdbx_description
1 polymer ?
#
loop_
_entity_poly.entity_id
_entity_poly.type
_entity_poly.pdbx_seq_one_letter_code
_entity_poly.pdbx_strand_id
1 'polypeptide(L)'
;MSPKHSEIKLTIAKLIEVAYSKNKGLTTSIMLDAGFIKLTVNERGNALLSGKAGVVTFSGLDVINELGMQVKRVSVSIKNEGKGQASYTATLNLGLISTSIKGSFNVEELITQCSGLLCIAARRLKNRPAYIEKKLLEAMGN
;
A
#
# COMPACT_ATOMS: atom_id res chain seq x y z
N MET A 1 13.82 -5.98 16.08
CA MET A 1 14.34 -6.34 14.74
C MET A 1 13.72 -5.38 13.74
N SER A 2 14.48 -4.74 12.87
CA SER A 2 13.92 -3.75 11.92
C SER A 2 13.28 -4.46 10.72
N PRO A 3 12.16 -3.95 10.16
CA PRO A 3 11.51 -4.59 9.02
C PRO A 3 12.41 -4.58 7.79
N LYS A 4 12.38 -5.66 7.01
CA LYS A 4 13.08 -5.72 5.73
C LYS A 4 12.40 -4.80 4.70
N HIS A 5 13.16 -4.28 3.74
CA HIS A 5 12.60 -3.44 2.68
C HIS A 5 11.46 -4.13 1.90
N SER A 6 11.55 -5.45 1.71
CA SER A 6 10.51 -6.26 1.08
C SER A 6 9.21 -6.28 1.90
N GLU A 7 9.29 -6.44 3.22
CA GLU A 7 8.12 -6.42 4.11
C GLU A 7 7.41 -5.06 4.07
N ILE A 8 8.18 -3.97 4.05
CA ILE A 8 7.63 -2.61 3.92
C ILE A 8 6.95 -2.43 2.56
N LYS A 9 7.60 -2.83 1.46
CA LYS A 9 7.01 -2.80 0.11
C LYS A 9 5.70 -3.58 0.04
N LEU A 10 5.69 -4.80 0.58
CA LEU A 10 4.49 -5.65 0.62
C LEU A 10 3.39 -5.00 1.47
N THR A 11 3.73 -4.39 2.60
CA THR A 11 2.78 -3.65 3.45
C THR A 11 2.11 -2.51 2.67
N ILE A 12 2.90 -1.71 1.93
CA ILE A 12 2.36 -0.61 1.11
C ILE A 12 1.42 -1.16 0.04
N ALA A 13 1.83 -2.22 -0.68
CA ALA A 13 1.00 -2.86 -1.70
C ALA A 13 -0.32 -3.38 -1.12
N LYS A 14 -0.27 -4.08 0.03
CA LYS A 14 -1.44 -4.58 0.75
C LYS A 14 -2.37 -3.43 1.19
N LEU A 15 -1.84 -2.31 1.66
CA LEU A 15 -2.65 -1.15 2.05
C LEU A 15 -3.37 -0.53 0.83
N ILE A 16 -2.67 -0.36 -0.29
CA ILE A 16 -3.26 0.13 -1.55
C ILE A 16 -4.33 -0.85 -2.04
N GLU A 17 -4.06 -2.14 -1.93
CA GLU A 17 -5.00 -3.21 -2.27
C GLU A 17 -6.29 -3.12 -1.42
N VAL A 18 -6.18 -2.89 -0.11
CA VAL A 18 -7.35 -2.72 0.77
C VAL A 18 -8.14 -1.46 0.40
N ALA A 19 -7.45 -0.35 0.12
CA ALA A 19 -8.10 0.88 -0.36
C ALA A 19 -8.91 0.60 -1.63
N TYR A 20 -8.31 -0.11 -2.59
CA TYR A 20 -8.96 -0.51 -3.84
C TYR A 20 -10.18 -1.40 -3.60
N SER A 21 -10.08 -2.33 -2.63
CA SER A 21 -11.22 -3.16 -2.21
C SER A 21 -12.37 -2.33 -1.66
N LYS A 22 -12.05 -1.25 -0.93
CA LYS A 22 -13.04 -0.40 -0.27
C LYS A 22 -13.75 0.51 -1.27
N ASN A 23 -13.01 1.10 -2.21
CA ASN A 23 -13.57 1.92 -3.27
C ASN A 23 -12.71 1.86 -4.53
N LYS A 24 -12.99 0.86 -5.38
CA LYS A 24 -12.27 0.63 -6.64
C LYS A 24 -12.21 1.88 -7.52
N GLY A 25 -13.35 2.54 -7.73
CA GLY A 25 -13.43 3.71 -8.61
C GLY A 25 -12.55 4.85 -8.10
N LEU A 26 -12.76 5.26 -6.85
CA LEU A 26 -12.03 6.39 -6.28
C LEU A 26 -10.54 6.10 -6.08
N THR A 27 -10.17 4.90 -5.62
CA THR A 27 -8.75 4.51 -5.51
C THR A 27 -8.07 4.52 -6.87
N THR A 28 -8.73 4.02 -7.93
CA THR A 28 -8.18 4.06 -9.29
C THR A 28 -7.97 5.51 -9.73
N SER A 29 -8.97 6.39 -9.55
CA SER A 29 -8.86 7.81 -9.90
C SER A 29 -7.74 8.51 -9.13
N ILE A 30 -7.63 8.28 -7.82
CA ILE A 30 -6.54 8.84 -6.99
C ILE A 30 -5.17 8.40 -7.51
N MET A 31 -5.02 7.11 -7.83
CA MET A 31 -3.74 6.55 -8.22
C MET A 31 -3.32 6.94 -9.64
N LEU A 32 -4.26 7.04 -10.57
CA LEU A 32 -3.99 7.44 -11.97
C LEU A 32 -3.80 8.95 -12.13
N ASP A 33 -4.39 9.77 -11.26
CA ASP A 33 -4.21 11.21 -11.28
C ASP A 33 -2.74 11.60 -11.06
N ALA A 34 -2.20 12.40 -11.98
CA ALA A 34 -0.87 12.98 -11.81
C ALA A 34 -0.85 13.92 -10.60
N GLY A 35 0.18 13.79 -9.77
CA GLY A 35 0.37 14.63 -8.58
C GLY A 35 0.79 13.87 -7.33
N PHE A 36 0.58 14.51 -6.18
CA PHE A 36 0.94 13.97 -4.88
C PHE A 36 -0.22 13.20 -4.26
N ILE A 37 0.06 11.97 -3.88
CA ILE A 37 -0.85 11.04 -3.20
C ILE A 37 -0.26 10.75 -1.83
N LYS A 38 -1.10 10.67 -0.81
CA LYS A 38 -0.68 10.36 0.56
C LYS A 38 -1.48 9.18 1.09
N LEU A 39 -0.76 8.16 1.55
CA LEU A 39 -1.32 7.05 2.29
C LEU A 39 -0.82 7.13 3.73
N THR A 40 -1.73 7.15 4.69
CA THR A 40 -1.38 7.12 6.11
C THR A 40 -2.16 6.04 6.83
N VAL A 41 -1.54 5.42 7.83
CA VAL A 41 -2.18 4.49 8.77
C VAL A 41 -1.71 4.85 10.18
N ASN A 42 -2.62 4.95 11.13
CA ASN A 42 -2.27 5.17 12.54
C ASN A 42 -2.21 3.86 13.34
N GLU A 43 -1.85 3.94 14.61
CA GLU A 43 -1.75 2.79 15.52
C GLU A 43 -3.05 2.00 15.71
N ARG A 44 -4.21 2.62 15.44
CA ARG A 44 -5.53 1.95 15.50
C ARG A 44 -5.89 1.26 14.18
N GLY A 45 -4.99 1.31 13.19
CA GLY A 45 -5.24 0.81 11.85
C GLY A 45 -6.16 1.72 11.02
N ASN A 46 -6.51 2.93 11.47
CA ASN A 46 -7.30 3.85 10.64
C ASN A 46 -6.41 4.33 9.50
N ALA A 47 -6.82 4.00 8.27
CA ALA A 47 -6.07 4.28 7.06
C ALA A 47 -6.80 5.29 6.18
N LEU A 48 -6.01 6.16 5.54
CA LEU A 48 -6.47 7.19 4.64
C LEU A 48 -5.55 7.26 3.44
N LEU A 49 -6.12 7.07 2.25
CA LEU A 49 -5.48 7.31 0.96
C LEU A 49 -6.10 8.56 0.35
N SER A 50 -5.31 9.61 0.16
CA SER A 50 -5.76 10.88 -0.41
C SER A 50 -4.94 11.29 -1.62
N GLY A 51 -5.59 11.96 -2.56
CA GLY A 51 -4.98 12.62 -3.71
C GLY A 51 -5.94 13.64 -4.29
N LYS A 52 -5.66 14.12 -5.50
CA LYS A 52 -6.46 15.15 -6.17
C LYS A 52 -7.93 14.74 -6.37
N ALA A 53 -8.17 13.50 -6.78
CA ALA A 53 -9.52 12.96 -7.00
C ALA A 53 -10.36 12.80 -5.71
N GLY A 54 -9.76 12.83 -4.52
CA GLY A 54 -10.47 12.72 -3.25
C GLY A 54 -9.77 11.87 -2.21
N VAL A 55 -10.55 11.27 -1.31
CA VAL A 55 -10.06 10.54 -0.14
C VAL A 55 -10.80 9.22 0.06
N VAL A 56 -10.06 8.13 0.23
CA VAL A 56 -10.56 6.81 0.62
C VAL A 56 -10.14 6.53 2.06
N THR A 57 -11.12 6.26 2.92
CA THR A 57 -10.90 5.82 4.30
C THR A 57 -11.17 4.33 4.43
N PHE A 58 -10.30 3.61 5.13
CA PHE A 58 -10.38 2.15 5.29
C PHE A 58 -9.67 1.70 6.57
N SER A 59 -9.84 0.42 6.94
CA SER A 59 -9.07 -0.21 8.01
C SER A 59 -7.85 -0.90 7.41
N GLY A 60 -6.66 -0.49 7.84
CA GLY A 60 -5.39 -1.16 7.56
C GLY A 60 -4.86 -1.99 8.72
N LEU A 61 -5.68 -2.23 9.75
CA LEU A 61 -5.26 -2.88 11.01
C LEU A 61 -4.62 -4.25 10.78
N ASP A 62 -5.26 -5.10 9.98
CA ASP A 62 -4.74 -6.45 9.69
C ASP A 62 -3.38 -6.38 8.99
N VAL A 63 -3.23 -5.47 8.03
CA VAL A 63 -2.00 -5.29 7.26
C VAL A 63 -0.83 -4.82 8.15
N ILE A 64 -1.08 -3.91 9.10
CA ILE A 64 -0.01 -3.43 9.99
C ILE A 64 0.30 -4.43 11.12
N ASN A 65 -0.65 -5.28 11.52
CA ASN A 65 -0.43 -6.33 12.52
C ASN A 65 0.48 -7.45 12.00
N GLU A 66 0.45 -7.73 10.69
CA GLU A 66 1.34 -8.71 10.04
C GLU A 66 2.84 -8.35 10.16
N LEU A 67 3.18 -7.08 10.41
CA LEU A 67 4.57 -6.66 10.64
C LEU A 67 5.14 -7.21 11.96
N GLY A 68 4.31 -7.77 12.85
CA GLY A 68 4.75 -8.38 14.11
C GLY A 68 5.33 -7.38 15.12
N MET A 69 5.11 -6.08 14.91
CA MET A 69 5.64 -5.00 15.75
C MET A 69 4.60 -3.91 15.99
N GLN A 70 4.78 -3.14 17.08
CA GLN A 70 3.89 -2.03 17.41
C GLN A 70 4.10 -0.86 16.43
N VAL A 71 3.27 -0.82 15.39
CA VAL A 71 3.22 0.28 14.42
C VAL A 71 2.49 1.48 15.04
N LYS A 72 3.19 2.60 15.23
CA LYS A 72 2.57 3.88 15.63
C LYS A 72 1.98 4.61 14.43
N ARG A 73 2.72 4.62 13.32
CA ARG A 73 2.31 5.31 12.10
C ARG A 73 3.00 4.75 10.87
N VAL A 74 2.23 4.54 9.81
CA VAL A 74 2.73 4.40 8.44
C VAL A 74 2.38 5.69 7.70
N SER A 75 3.35 6.29 7.00
CA SER A 75 3.12 7.43 6.12
C SER A 75 3.86 7.20 4.82
N VAL A 76 3.12 7.16 3.72
CA VAL A 76 3.66 7.00 2.37
C VAL A 76 3.27 8.23 1.57
N SER A 77 4.28 8.92 1.06
CA SER A 77 4.12 10.00 0.09
C SER A 77 4.45 9.43 -1.28
N ILE A 78 3.49 9.44 -2.19
CA ILE A 78 3.60 8.93 -3.56
C ILE A 78 3.50 10.13 -4.50
N LYS A 79 4.38 10.19 -5.50
CA LYS A 79 4.34 11.17 -6.58
C LYS A 79 4.15 10.42 -7.89
N ASN A 80 2.97 10.55 -8.49
CA ASN A 80 2.68 10.04 -9.82
C ASN A 80 3.15 11.05 -10.87
N GLU A 81 4.05 10.63 -11.75
CA GLU A 81 4.68 11.50 -12.77
C GLU A 81 3.91 11.55 -14.10
N GLY A 82 2.71 10.94 -14.17
CA GLY A 82 1.80 11.06 -15.32
C GLY A 82 2.10 10.12 -16.50
N LYS A 83 3.01 9.15 -16.32
CA LYS A 83 3.39 8.14 -17.33
C LYS A 83 3.22 6.70 -16.83
N GLY A 84 2.29 6.49 -15.91
CA GLY A 84 2.08 5.19 -15.25
C GLY A 84 3.17 4.81 -14.24
N GLN A 85 4.21 5.62 -14.04
CA GLN A 85 5.22 5.41 -13.01
C GLN A 85 5.02 6.37 -11.83
N ALA A 86 5.09 5.82 -10.62
CA ALA A 86 5.05 6.57 -9.39
C ALA A 86 6.32 6.32 -8.57
N SER A 87 6.88 7.39 -8.00
CA SER A 87 7.90 7.28 -6.96
C SER A 87 7.23 7.41 -5.60
N TYR A 88 7.81 6.80 -4.57
CA TYR A 88 7.30 6.93 -3.22
C TYR A 88 8.42 7.02 -2.18
N THR A 89 8.09 7.66 -1.07
CA THR A 89 8.85 7.60 0.19
C THR A 89 7.91 7.10 1.27
N ALA A 90 8.27 6.00 1.93
CA ALA A 90 7.50 5.40 3.00
C ALA A 90 8.27 5.53 4.31
N THR A 91 7.61 6.06 5.34
CA THR A 91 8.14 6.18 6.69
C THR A 91 7.26 5.37 7.64
N LEU A 92 7.89 4.46 8.38
CA LEU A 92 7.25 3.62 9.38
C LEU A 92 7.82 3.97 10.75
N ASN A 93 6.94 4.42 11.65
CA ASN A 93 7.24 4.65 13.05
C ASN A 93 6.79 3.43 13.85
N LEU A 94 7.75 2.74 14.45
CA LEU A 94 7.63 1.43 15.08
C LEU A 94 8.10 1.56 16.54
N GLY A 95 7.18 1.92 17.45
CA GLY A 95 7.52 2.21 18.84
C GLY A 95 8.48 3.41 18.99
N LEU A 96 9.76 3.12 19.24
CA LEU A 96 10.86 4.09 19.38
C LEU A 96 11.74 4.19 18.12
N ILE A 97 11.52 3.31 17.13
CA ILE A 97 12.33 3.22 15.91
C ILE A 97 11.55 3.87 14.77
N SER A 98 12.25 4.61 13.91
CA SER A 98 11.70 5.11 12.65
C SER A 98 12.54 4.57 11.50
N THR A 99 11.90 4.02 10.47
CA THR A 99 12.57 3.58 9.24
C THR A 99 11.93 4.26 8.04
N SER A 100 12.75 4.62 7.05
CA SER A 100 12.30 5.28 5.83
C SER A 100 12.90 4.58 4.62
N ILE A 101 12.06 4.25 3.64
CA ILE A 101 12.48 3.67 2.37
C ILE A 101 11.96 4.52 1.22
N LYS A 102 12.68 4.48 0.11
CA LYS A 102 12.26 5.05 -1.18
C LYS A 102 12.15 3.95 -2.21
N GLY A 103 11.28 4.15 -3.19
CA GLY A 103 11.14 3.24 -4.32
C GLY A 103 10.29 3.85 -5.42
N SER A 104 10.06 3.06 -6.46
CA SER A 104 9.14 3.38 -7.54
C SER A 104 8.38 2.13 -7.96
N PHE A 105 7.22 2.32 -8.57
CA PHE A 105 6.40 1.25 -9.10
C PHE A 105 5.57 1.72 -10.30
N ASN A 106 5.10 0.78 -11.11
CA ASN A 106 4.13 1.06 -12.15
C ASN A 106 2.71 1.01 -11.55
N VAL A 107 2.00 2.14 -11.65
CA VAL A 107 0.66 2.33 -11.11
C VAL A 107 -0.35 1.40 -11.77
N GLU A 108 -0.31 1.28 -13.10
CA GLU A 108 -1.22 0.43 -13.85
C GLU A 108 -1.00 -1.04 -13.51
N GLU A 109 0.25 -1.47 -13.40
CA GLU A 109 0.60 -2.83 -13.01
C GLU A 109 0.10 -3.14 -11.59
N LEU A 110 0.37 -2.26 -10.62
CA LEU A 110 -0.08 -2.43 -9.24
C LEU A 110 -1.62 -2.51 -9.15
N ILE A 111 -2.33 -1.59 -9.81
CA ILE A 111 -3.79 -1.59 -9.86
C ILE A 111 -4.31 -2.87 -10.53
N THR A 112 -3.71 -3.27 -11.63
CA THR A 112 -4.11 -4.47 -12.39
C THR A 112 -3.99 -5.72 -11.52
N GLN A 113 -2.85 -5.89 -10.83
CA GLN A 113 -2.66 -6.99 -9.88
C GLN A 113 -3.71 -6.94 -8.75
N CYS A 114 -3.98 -5.76 -8.18
CA CYS A 114 -4.98 -5.59 -7.11
C CYS A 114 -6.43 -5.81 -7.58
N SER A 115 -6.71 -5.60 -8.87
CA SER A 115 -8.03 -5.76 -9.49
C SER A 115 -8.31 -7.18 -9.97
N GLY A 116 -7.26 -8.01 -10.11
CA GLY A 116 -7.38 -9.38 -10.58
C GLY A 116 -8.19 -10.26 -9.63
N LEU A 117 -8.89 -11.24 -10.21
CA LEU A 117 -9.65 -12.27 -9.48
C LEU A 117 -8.83 -12.91 -8.34
N LEU A 118 -7.52 -13.05 -8.56
CA LEU A 118 -6.58 -13.63 -7.62
C LEU A 118 -6.42 -12.81 -6.33
N CYS A 119 -6.28 -11.48 -6.40
CA CYS A 119 -6.21 -10.63 -5.20
C CYS A 119 -7.57 -10.57 -4.48
N ILE A 120 -8.66 -10.53 -5.23
CA ILE A 120 -10.02 -10.58 -4.66
C ILE A 120 -10.24 -11.89 -3.88
N ALA A 121 -9.84 -13.03 -4.45
CA ALA A 121 -9.95 -14.33 -3.80
C ALA A 121 -9.01 -14.43 -2.59
N ALA A 122 -7.75 -13.96 -2.72
CA ALA A 122 -6.76 -13.98 -1.65
C ALA A 122 -7.21 -13.20 -0.41
N ARG A 123 -7.98 -12.11 -0.55
CA ARG A 123 -8.57 -11.37 0.58
C ARG A 123 -9.56 -12.19 1.41
N ARG A 124 -10.22 -13.19 0.82
CA ARG A 124 -11.21 -14.04 1.51
C ARG A 124 -10.58 -15.23 2.23
N LEU A 125 -9.28 -15.47 2.03
CA LEU A 125 -8.56 -16.60 2.61
C LEU A 125 -7.78 -16.15 3.84
N LYS A 126 -7.96 -16.86 4.96
CA LYS A 126 -7.16 -16.66 6.19
C LYS A 126 -5.66 -16.90 5.97
N ASN A 127 -5.30 -17.67 4.94
CA ASN A 127 -3.93 -17.93 4.52
C ASN A 127 -3.76 -17.47 3.07
N ARG A 128 -3.27 -16.24 2.90
CA ARG A 128 -2.96 -15.71 1.57
C ARG A 128 -1.85 -16.55 0.93
N PRO A 129 -2.02 -17.06 -0.30
CA PRO A 129 -0.98 -17.81 -0.97
C PRO A 129 0.27 -16.96 -1.24
N ALA A 130 1.46 -17.51 -0.99
CA ALA A 130 2.74 -16.81 -1.16
C ALA A 130 2.95 -16.25 -2.58
N TYR A 131 2.41 -16.91 -3.61
CA TYR A 131 2.53 -16.43 -5.00
C TYR A 131 1.79 -15.10 -5.24
N ILE A 132 0.76 -14.79 -4.46
CA ILE A 132 0.04 -13.50 -4.55
C ILE A 132 0.89 -12.38 -3.97
N GLU A 133 1.51 -12.62 -2.83
CA GLU A 133 2.43 -11.67 -2.21
C GLU A 133 3.63 -11.39 -3.10
N LYS A 134 4.13 -12.42 -3.78
CA LYS A 134 5.19 -12.28 -4.78
C LYS A 134 4.77 -11.34 -5.91
N LYS A 135 3.58 -11.50 -6.49
CA LYS A 135 3.08 -10.60 -7.54
C LYS A 135 2.91 -9.15 -7.07
N LEU A 136 2.47 -8.95 -5.83
CA LEU A 136 2.39 -7.61 -5.23
C LEU A 136 3.77 -6.99 -5.03
N LEU A 137 4.77 -7.80 -4.64
CA LEU A 137 6.15 -7.35 -4.52
C LEU A 137 6.76 -7.00 -5.88
N GLU A 138 6.55 -7.84 -6.90
CA GLU A 138 6.99 -7.62 -8.27
C GLU A 138 6.42 -6.29 -8.81
N ALA A 139 5.12 -6.04 -8.61
CA ALA A 139 4.49 -4.78 -8.98
C ALA A 139 5.06 -3.55 -8.23
N MET A 140 5.70 -3.75 -7.08
CA MET A 140 6.41 -2.72 -6.32
C MET A 140 7.91 -2.58 -6.71
N GLY A 141 8.29 -3.14 -7.85
CA GLY A 141 9.64 -3.05 -8.41
C GLY A 141 10.68 -3.85 -7.64
N ASN A 142 10.40 -5.13 -7.37
CA ASN A 142 11.34 -6.12 -6.81
C ASN A 142 11.45 -7.34 -7.71
#